data_AF-A0AAV2Z0T4-F1
#
_entry.id   AF-A0AAV2Z0T4-F1
#
_cell.length_a   1.000
_cell.length_b   1.000
_cell.length_c   1.000
_cell.angle_alpha   90.00
_cell.angle_beta   90.00
_cell.angle_gamma   90.00
#
_symmetry.space_group_name_H-M   'P 1'
#
loop_
_entity.id
_entity.type
_entity.pdbx_description
1 polymer ?
#
loop_
_entity_poly.entity_id
_entity_poly.type
_entity_poly.pdbx_seq_one_letter_code
_entity_poly.pdbx_strand_id
1 'polypeptide(L)'
;MEVLDAETGEKVIIQLPGAAVHQSQPDTTTTRPQQQQQQQRQHQHIVRKHEVNPATQTERQLGDRVRWSQLQSSKVQCQRAERRFRESLEGVRWELQRKDLTADQRRALEVELLEKTKQHYAQHVRALVTEEMEREMERQVQLQLELSAIGRERIKKRHDQERTFYRTQIERVKLECEMGLTSTMAQLNFLR
;
A
#
# COMPACT_ATOMS: atom_id res chain seq x y z
N MET A 1 -9.11 34.13 -4.20
CA MET A 1 -8.28 35.00 -3.33
C MET A 1 -7.07 35.39 -4.17
N GLU A 2 -6.73 36.67 -4.30
CA GLU A 2 -5.58 37.08 -5.10
C GLU A 2 -4.32 37.02 -4.24
N VAL A 3 -3.29 36.32 -4.74
CA VAL A 3 -1.97 36.22 -4.12
C VAL A 3 -0.94 36.43 -5.22
N LEU A 4 0.04 37.31 -4.95
CA LEU A 4 1.17 37.56 -5.85
C LEU A 4 2.25 36.53 -5.58
N ASP A 5 2.84 35.97 -6.64
CA ASP A 5 3.99 35.09 -6.50
C ASP A 5 5.25 35.90 -6.15
N ALA A 6 5.98 35.45 -5.12
CA ALA A 6 7.09 36.20 -4.51
C ALA A 6 8.40 36.08 -5.29
N GLU A 7 8.55 35.07 -6.16
CA GLU A 7 9.77 34.86 -6.94
C GLU A 7 9.67 35.37 -8.39
N THR A 8 8.45 35.46 -8.96
CA THR A 8 8.24 35.89 -10.36
C THR A 8 7.49 37.22 -10.52
N GLY A 9 6.71 37.64 -9.51
CA GLY A 9 5.90 38.87 -9.57
C GLY A 9 4.66 38.79 -10.47
N GLU A 10 4.37 37.62 -11.07
CA GLU A 10 3.18 37.43 -11.90
C GLU A 10 1.91 37.18 -11.07
N LYS A 11 0.75 37.53 -11.65
CA LYS A 11 -0.55 37.43 -10.98
C LYS A 11 -1.18 36.05 -11.18
N VAL A 12 -1.24 35.25 -10.13
CA VAL A 12 -1.86 33.92 -10.16
C VAL A 12 -3.29 33.97 -9.60
N ILE A 13 -4.28 33.64 -10.44
CA ILE A 13 -5.69 33.57 -10.05
C ILE A 13 -6.00 32.15 -9.57
N ILE A 14 -6.08 31.95 -8.25
CA ILE A 14 -6.44 30.67 -7.65
C ILE A 14 -7.98 30.52 -7.66
N GLN A 15 -8.50 29.68 -8.57
CA GLN A 15 -9.87 29.20 -8.53
C GLN A 15 -10.00 28.03 -7.56
N LEU A 16 -10.75 28.21 -6.46
CA LEU A 16 -11.14 27.09 -5.59
C LEU A 16 -12.38 26.39 -6.16
N PRO A 17 -12.43 25.06 -6.24
CA PRO A 17 -13.64 24.33 -6.61
C PRO A 17 -14.64 24.33 -5.44
N GLY A 18 -15.58 25.28 -5.46
CA GLY A 18 -16.63 25.41 -4.45
C GLY A 18 -17.98 25.84 -5.06
N ALA A 19 -18.85 24.86 -5.29
CA ALA A 19 -20.30 24.98 -5.52
C ALA A 19 -20.84 25.95 -6.61
N ALA A 20 -21.17 25.37 -7.77
CA ALA A 20 -22.26 25.77 -8.67
C ALA A 20 -22.71 24.47 -9.39
N VAL A 21 -23.98 24.08 -9.56
CA VAL A 21 -25.28 24.78 -9.64
C VAL A 21 -25.36 25.78 -10.81
N HIS A 22 -25.65 25.25 -12.00
CA HIS A 22 -26.57 25.81 -13.00
C HIS A 22 -27.09 24.63 -13.83
N GLN A 23 -28.39 24.28 -13.75
CA GLN A 23 -29.51 24.87 -14.50
C GLN A 23 -29.50 24.53 -16.00
N SER A 24 -30.45 23.67 -16.42
CA SER A 24 -30.88 23.50 -17.80
C SER A 24 -32.31 22.93 -17.84
N GLN A 25 -33.26 23.72 -18.33
CA GLN A 25 -34.64 23.39 -18.73
C GLN A 25 -35.08 24.48 -19.74
N PRO A 26 -36.12 24.29 -20.59
CA PRO A 26 -37.04 23.16 -20.74
C PRO A 26 -36.90 22.52 -22.17
N ASP A 27 -37.85 21.87 -22.89
CA ASP A 27 -39.28 21.58 -22.65
C ASP A 27 -39.84 20.39 -23.48
N THR A 28 -41.12 20.05 -23.23
CA THR A 28 -42.16 19.35 -24.03
C THR A 28 -41.81 18.49 -25.27
N THR A 29 -42.28 17.22 -25.27
CA THR A 29 -43.38 16.67 -26.11
C THR A 29 -43.63 15.20 -25.72
N THR A 30 -44.86 14.76 -25.35
CA THR A 30 -45.91 14.19 -26.24
C THR A 30 -45.34 13.07 -27.13
N THR A 31 -45.75 11.80 -27.03
CA THR A 31 -47.11 11.31 -27.34
C THR A 31 -47.41 9.94 -26.69
N ARG A 32 -48.68 9.69 -26.35
CA ARG A 32 -49.23 8.37 -25.94
C ARG A 32 -49.86 7.67 -27.17
N PRO A 33 -49.94 6.33 -27.21
CA PRO A 33 -51.26 5.77 -27.57
C PRO A 33 -51.69 4.53 -26.77
N GLN A 34 -53.02 4.43 -26.65
CA GLN A 34 -53.91 3.24 -26.62
C GLN A 34 -53.63 2.11 -25.60
N GLN A 35 -54.55 1.79 -24.68
CA GLN A 35 -55.94 1.29 -24.83
C GLN A 35 -56.08 -0.15 -25.32
N GLN A 36 -56.39 -1.01 -24.34
CA GLN A 36 -57.51 -1.95 -24.32
C GLN A 36 -57.59 -3.14 -25.32
N GLN A 37 -57.74 -4.30 -24.67
CA GLN A 37 -58.81 -5.31 -24.86
C GLN A 37 -58.48 -6.69 -25.48
N GLN A 38 -58.94 -7.68 -24.70
CA GLN A 38 -59.49 -8.99 -25.05
C GLN A 38 -58.56 -10.17 -25.43
N GLN A 39 -58.58 -11.15 -24.51
CA GLN A 39 -58.83 -12.58 -24.73
C GLN A 39 -57.96 -13.33 -25.75
N GLN A 40 -57.31 -14.42 -25.28
CA GLN A 40 -57.86 -15.76 -25.54
C GLN A 40 -57.21 -16.91 -24.75
N ARG A 41 -58.09 -17.88 -24.43
CA ARG A 41 -57.85 -19.34 -24.26
C ARG A 41 -56.91 -19.81 -23.14
N GLN A 42 -57.56 -20.33 -22.10
CA GLN A 42 -57.01 -21.30 -21.16
C GLN A 42 -56.48 -22.53 -21.91
N HIS A 43 -55.23 -22.92 -21.68
CA HIS A 43 -54.74 -24.28 -21.92
C HIS A 43 -54.23 -24.82 -20.59
N GLN A 44 -54.99 -25.75 -20.00
CA GLN A 44 -54.63 -26.40 -18.75
C GLN A 44 -53.52 -27.42 -19.00
N HIS A 45 -52.26 -27.01 -18.86
CA HIS A 45 -51.16 -27.95 -18.70
C HIS A 45 -50.94 -28.23 -17.22
N ILE A 46 -51.07 -29.50 -16.84
CA ILE A 46 -50.82 -30.00 -15.48
C ILE A 46 -49.31 -29.93 -15.21
N VAL A 47 -48.84 -28.80 -14.70
CA VAL A 47 -47.45 -28.65 -14.25
C VAL A 47 -47.32 -29.29 -12.87
N ARG A 48 -46.73 -30.49 -12.82
CA ARG A 48 -46.23 -31.05 -11.56
C ARG A 48 -45.18 -30.10 -11.01
N LYS A 49 -45.44 -29.49 -9.85
CA LYS A 49 -44.47 -28.66 -9.14
C LYS A 49 -43.33 -29.54 -8.62
N HIS A 50 -42.26 -29.67 -9.39
CA HIS A 50 -40.97 -30.01 -8.81
C HIS A 50 -40.44 -28.76 -8.12
N GLU A 51 -40.33 -28.81 -6.80
CA GLU A 51 -39.72 -27.74 -6.01
C GLU A 51 -38.21 -27.72 -6.27
N VAL A 52 -37.81 -26.92 -7.24
CA VAL A 52 -36.39 -26.63 -7.50
C VAL A 52 -35.88 -25.78 -6.34
N ASN A 53 -34.94 -26.31 -5.57
CA ASN A 53 -34.42 -25.62 -4.39
C ASN A 53 -33.65 -24.35 -4.79
N PRO A 54 -34.14 -23.14 -4.47
CA PRO A 54 -33.54 -21.89 -4.94
C PRO A 54 -32.11 -21.69 -4.42
N ALA A 55 -31.76 -22.27 -3.25
CA ALA A 55 -30.40 -22.20 -2.70
C ALA A 55 -29.34 -22.93 -3.55
N THR A 56 -29.77 -23.81 -4.48
CA THR A 56 -28.88 -24.52 -5.42
C THR A 56 -28.91 -23.95 -6.84
N GLN A 57 -29.75 -22.95 -7.10
CA GLN A 57 -29.88 -22.33 -8.41
C GLN A 57 -28.92 -21.13 -8.51
N THR A 58 -28.03 -21.14 -9.50
CA THR A 58 -27.21 -19.97 -9.79
C THR A 58 -28.06 -18.85 -10.37
N GLU A 59 -28.02 -17.66 -9.77
CA GLU A 59 -28.72 -16.44 -10.25
C GLU A 59 -28.25 -15.91 -11.63
N ARG A 60 -27.34 -16.64 -12.31
CA ARG A 60 -26.79 -16.27 -13.60
C ARG A 60 -27.84 -16.38 -14.70
N GLN A 61 -27.89 -15.35 -15.55
CA GLN A 61 -28.79 -15.32 -16.69
C GLN A 61 -28.20 -16.14 -17.85
N LEU A 62 -29.07 -16.74 -18.66
CA LEU A 62 -28.67 -17.53 -19.81
C LEU A 62 -27.97 -16.63 -20.84
N GLY A 63 -26.64 -16.74 -20.94
CA GLY A 63 -25.79 -15.87 -21.77
C GLY A 63 -24.64 -15.20 -21.01
N ASP A 64 -24.64 -15.26 -19.67
CA ASP A 64 -23.56 -14.73 -18.84
C ASP A 64 -22.21 -15.40 -19.18
N ARG A 65 -21.30 -14.63 -19.79
CA ARG A 65 -19.95 -15.11 -20.11
C ARG A 65 -19.20 -15.44 -18.82
N VAL A 66 -18.94 -16.73 -18.59
CA VAL A 66 -18.05 -17.17 -17.51
C VAL A 66 -16.63 -16.73 -17.84
N ARG A 67 -16.11 -15.77 -17.07
CA ARG A 67 -14.76 -15.22 -17.22
C ARG A 67 -13.70 -16.17 -16.69
N TRP A 68 -13.60 -17.37 -17.28
CA TRP A 68 -12.66 -18.41 -16.89
C TRP A 68 -11.21 -17.91 -16.86
N SER A 69 -10.81 -17.10 -17.83
CA SER A 69 -9.49 -16.45 -17.86
C SER A 69 -9.24 -15.55 -16.65
N GLN A 70 -10.23 -14.74 -16.24
CA GLN A 70 -10.12 -13.87 -15.07
C GLN A 70 -10.06 -14.69 -13.76
N LEU A 71 -10.89 -15.75 -13.64
CA LEU A 71 -10.90 -16.66 -12.49
C LEU A 71 -9.63 -17.50 -12.39
N GLN A 72 -9.05 -17.92 -13.51
CA GLN A 72 -7.79 -18.64 -13.55
C GLN A 72 -6.62 -17.71 -13.23
N SER A 73 -6.64 -16.47 -13.76
CA SER A 73 -5.64 -15.44 -13.44
C SER A 73 -5.65 -15.08 -11.96
N SER A 74 -6.82 -14.88 -11.34
CA SER A 74 -6.92 -14.60 -9.91
C SER A 74 -6.44 -15.78 -9.06
N LYS A 75 -6.82 -17.03 -9.39
CA LYS A 75 -6.30 -18.23 -8.70
C LYS A 75 -4.78 -18.32 -8.77
N VAL A 76 -4.18 -18.08 -9.94
CA VAL A 76 -2.71 -18.09 -10.12
C VAL A 76 -2.05 -16.93 -9.36
N GLN A 77 -2.68 -15.75 -9.32
CA GLN A 77 -2.20 -14.61 -8.52
C GLN A 77 -2.26 -14.91 -7.02
N CYS A 78 -3.35 -15.48 -6.50
CA CYS A 78 -3.46 -15.89 -5.10
C CYS A 78 -2.38 -16.91 -4.74
N GLN A 79 -2.19 -17.97 -5.53
CA GLN A 79 -1.14 -18.96 -5.29
C GLN A 79 0.29 -18.35 -5.31
N ARG A 80 0.54 -17.37 -6.18
CA ARG A 80 1.81 -16.62 -6.19
C ARG A 80 1.96 -15.73 -4.95
N ALA A 81 0.88 -15.09 -4.49
CA ALA A 81 0.87 -14.29 -3.28
C ALA A 81 1.09 -15.15 -2.03
N GLU A 82 0.44 -16.32 -1.93
CA GLU A 82 0.62 -17.29 -0.85
C GLU A 82 2.07 -17.80 -0.77
N ARG A 83 2.68 -18.15 -1.91
CA ARG A 83 4.10 -18.55 -1.95
C ARG A 83 5.01 -17.42 -1.50
N ARG A 84 4.85 -16.22 -2.07
CA ARG A 84 5.59 -15.02 -1.65
C ARG A 84 5.39 -14.69 -0.17
N PHE A 85 4.21 -14.92 0.38
CA PHE A 85 3.94 -14.72 1.80
C PHE A 85 4.72 -15.73 2.64
N ARG A 86 4.67 -17.03 2.35
CA ARG A 86 5.49 -18.05 3.05
C ARG A 86 6.99 -17.78 2.92
N GLU A 87 7.42 -17.40 1.73
CA GLU A 87 8.80 -16.98 1.43
C GLU A 87 9.18 -15.63 2.08
N SER A 88 8.23 -14.86 2.62
CA SER A 88 8.52 -13.62 3.34
C SER A 88 9.02 -13.88 4.77
N LEU A 89 9.61 -12.86 5.38
CA LEU A 89 10.05 -12.88 6.78
C LEU A 89 8.87 -13.15 7.73
N GLU A 90 7.70 -12.60 7.44
CA GLU A 90 6.46 -12.83 8.20
C GLU A 90 5.92 -14.26 8.03
N GLY A 91 6.02 -14.81 6.82
CA GLY A 91 5.68 -16.21 6.54
C GLY A 91 6.51 -17.19 7.33
N VAL A 92 7.85 -17.04 7.31
CA VAL A 92 8.75 -17.89 8.10
C VAL A 92 8.47 -17.77 9.60
N ARG A 93 8.17 -16.56 10.11
CA ARG A 93 7.74 -16.36 11.50
C ARG A 93 6.42 -17.08 11.81
N TRP A 94 5.45 -17.03 10.91
CA TRP A 94 4.17 -17.73 11.06
C TRP A 94 4.34 -19.25 11.00
N GLU A 95 5.19 -19.76 10.11
CA GLU A 95 5.47 -21.20 10.02
C GLU A 95 6.19 -21.71 11.28
N LEU A 96 7.12 -20.96 11.86
CA LEU A 96 7.78 -21.28 13.14
C LEU A 96 6.82 -21.41 14.32
N GLN A 97 5.67 -20.72 14.31
CA GLN A 97 4.65 -20.83 15.36
C GLN A 97 3.85 -22.14 15.30
N ARG A 98 3.97 -22.92 14.22
CA ARG A 98 3.29 -24.22 14.09
C ARG A 98 3.86 -25.22 15.10
N LYS A 99 2.96 -25.96 15.76
CA LYS A 99 3.31 -26.97 16.77
C LYS A 99 3.78 -28.29 16.16
N ASP A 100 3.42 -28.55 14.90
CA ASP A 100 3.64 -29.83 14.21
C ASP A 100 4.98 -29.92 13.46
N LEU A 101 5.97 -29.10 13.85
CA LEU A 101 7.30 -29.08 13.25
C LEU A 101 8.22 -30.11 13.91
N THR A 102 8.98 -30.86 13.10
CA THR A 102 10.13 -31.63 13.62
C THR A 102 11.25 -30.68 14.05
N ALA A 103 12.15 -31.15 14.93
CA ALA A 103 13.26 -30.34 15.43
C ALA A 103 14.16 -29.80 14.31
N ASP A 104 14.42 -30.60 13.27
CA ASP A 104 15.27 -30.20 12.15
C ASP A 104 14.55 -29.24 11.18
N GLN A 105 13.24 -29.39 10.98
CA GLN A 105 12.43 -28.40 10.24
C GLN A 105 12.40 -27.05 10.97
N ARG A 106 12.26 -27.06 12.30
CA ARG A 106 12.31 -25.83 13.10
C ARG A 106 13.68 -25.14 12.99
N ARG A 107 14.79 -25.90 13.12
CA ARG A 107 16.15 -25.38 12.92
C ARG A 107 16.35 -24.79 11.53
N ALA A 108 15.86 -25.45 10.48
CA ALA A 108 15.95 -24.93 9.11
C ALA A 108 15.22 -23.58 8.96
N LEU A 109 14.00 -23.47 9.49
CA LEU A 109 13.24 -22.22 9.50
C LEU A 109 13.88 -21.11 10.37
N GLU A 110 14.53 -21.47 11.49
CA GLU A 110 15.30 -20.54 12.31
C GLU A 110 16.52 -19.98 11.55
N VAL A 111 17.25 -20.83 10.81
CA VAL A 111 18.35 -20.38 9.93
C VAL A 111 17.82 -19.49 8.82
N GLU A 112 16.74 -19.87 8.14
CA GLU A 112 16.12 -19.07 7.07
C GLU A 112 15.65 -17.70 7.59
N LEU A 113 15.11 -17.63 8.81
CA LEU A 113 14.74 -16.37 9.46
C LEU A 113 15.97 -15.48 9.73
N LEU A 114 17.07 -16.05 10.21
CA LEU A 114 18.33 -15.33 10.45
C LEU A 114 18.97 -14.84 9.15
N GLU A 115 18.92 -15.63 8.07
CA GLU A 115 19.41 -15.21 6.76
C GLU A 115 18.56 -14.08 6.15
N LYS A 116 17.22 -14.18 6.19
CA LYS A 116 16.32 -13.14 5.69
C LYS A 116 16.41 -11.85 6.49
N THR A 117 16.49 -11.93 7.82
CA THR A 117 16.71 -10.74 8.67
C THR A 117 18.05 -10.07 8.37
N LYS A 118 19.15 -10.85 8.25
CA LYS A 118 20.47 -10.35 7.84
C LYS A 118 20.44 -9.66 6.48
N GLN A 119 19.78 -10.26 5.49
CA GLN A 119 19.63 -9.68 4.15
C GLN A 119 18.83 -8.36 4.19
N HIS A 120 17.72 -8.33 4.93
CA HIS A 120 16.91 -7.12 5.12
C HIS A 120 17.70 -5.99 5.79
N TYR A 121 18.44 -6.28 6.87
CA TYR A 121 19.33 -5.29 7.50
C TYR A 121 20.42 -4.80 6.55
N ALA A 122 21.03 -5.69 5.75
CA ALA A 122 22.03 -5.29 4.76
C ALA A 122 21.45 -4.41 3.65
N GLN A 123 20.21 -4.66 3.21
CA GLN A 123 19.50 -3.81 2.25
C GLN A 123 19.16 -2.45 2.87
N HIS A 124 18.66 -2.42 4.11
CA HIS A 124 18.34 -1.18 4.80
C HIS A 124 19.57 -0.30 5.04
N VAL A 125 20.70 -0.88 5.48
CA VAL A 125 21.98 -0.17 5.61
C VAL A 125 22.46 0.37 4.27
N ARG A 126 22.34 -0.40 3.18
CA ARG A 126 22.67 0.10 1.83
C ARG A 126 21.80 1.28 1.42
N ALA A 127 20.49 1.23 1.66
CA ALA A 127 19.56 2.31 1.36
C ALA A 127 19.90 3.60 2.13
N LEU A 128 20.16 3.49 3.43
CA LEU A 128 20.60 4.63 4.25
C LEU A 128 21.93 5.23 3.77
N VAL A 129 22.87 4.39 3.33
CA VAL A 129 24.15 4.87 2.75
C VAL A 129 23.92 5.57 1.41
N THR A 130 23.06 5.06 0.53
CA THR A 130 22.75 5.73 -0.74
C THR A 130 22.01 7.06 -0.52
N GLU A 131 21.03 7.11 0.39
CA GLU A 131 20.33 8.36 0.74
C GLU A 131 21.27 9.43 1.31
N GLU A 132 22.21 9.06 2.19
CA GLU A 132 23.20 10.01 2.72
C GLU A 132 24.25 10.42 1.68
N MET A 133 24.59 9.56 0.71
CA MET A 133 25.45 9.94 -0.42
C MET A 133 24.76 10.92 -1.37
N GLU A 134 23.47 10.72 -1.67
CA GLU A 134 22.66 11.63 -2.48
C GLU A 134 22.55 13.01 -1.80
N ARG A 135 22.20 13.04 -0.50
CA ARG A 135 22.18 14.28 0.30
C ARG A 135 23.53 14.99 0.32
N GLU A 136 24.63 14.27 0.49
CA GLU A 136 25.97 14.89 0.50
C GLU A 136 26.35 15.47 -0.88
N MET A 137 25.96 14.81 -1.96
CA MET A 137 26.14 15.31 -3.33
C MET A 137 25.33 16.60 -3.55
N GLU A 138 24.07 16.66 -3.11
CA GLU A 138 23.24 17.87 -3.17
C GLU A 138 23.87 19.04 -2.40
N ARG A 139 24.37 18.80 -1.19
CA ARG A 139 25.10 19.81 -0.38
C ARG A 139 26.35 20.32 -1.12
N GLN A 140 27.11 19.43 -1.76
CA GLN A 140 28.30 19.80 -2.52
C GLN A 140 27.96 20.66 -3.74
N VAL A 141 26.90 20.32 -4.47
CA VAL A 141 26.38 21.13 -5.60
C VAL A 141 25.96 22.51 -5.11
N GLN A 142 25.20 22.61 -4.00
CA GLN A 142 24.82 23.90 -3.41
C GLN A 142 26.04 24.75 -3.04
N LEU A 143 27.06 24.15 -2.40
CA LEU A 143 28.30 24.85 -2.03
C LEU A 143 29.14 25.31 -3.24
N GLN A 144 29.05 24.63 -4.38
CA GLN A 144 29.76 25.00 -5.62
C GLN A 144 29.03 26.09 -6.42
N LEU A 145 27.69 26.05 -6.45
CA LEU A 145 26.87 27.08 -7.10
C LEU A 145 26.95 28.44 -6.37
N GLU A 146 27.24 28.41 -5.07
CA GLU A 146 27.35 29.61 -4.23
C GLU A 146 28.63 30.41 -4.48
N LEU A 147 28.49 31.49 -5.26
CA LEU A 147 29.59 32.38 -5.64
C LEU A 147 30.13 33.19 -4.44
N SER A 148 29.30 33.49 -3.43
CA SER A 148 29.70 34.33 -2.30
C SER A 148 30.42 33.54 -1.20
N ALA A 149 31.56 34.04 -0.71
CA ALA A 149 32.30 33.39 0.39
C ALA A 149 31.46 33.31 1.68
N ILE A 150 30.73 34.37 2.01
CA ILE A 150 29.85 34.46 3.18
C ILE A 150 28.60 33.56 3.02
N GLY A 151 28.12 33.33 1.79
CA GLY A 151 27.08 32.33 1.50
C GLY A 151 27.57 30.92 1.78
N ARG A 152 28.71 30.53 1.19
CA ARG A 152 29.35 29.23 1.42
C ARG A 152 29.62 28.95 2.90
N GLU A 153 30.09 29.92 3.67
CA GLU A 153 30.29 29.77 5.12
C GLU A 153 28.98 29.55 5.90
N ARG A 154 27.90 30.26 5.55
CA ARG A 154 26.59 30.09 6.19
C ARG A 154 26.00 28.71 5.88
N ILE A 155 26.08 28.27 4.63
CA ILE A 155 25.59 26.97 4.18
C ILE A 155 26.41 25.83 4.81
N LYS A 156 27.74 25.97 4.86
CA LYS A 156 28.61 25.02 5.57
C LYS A 156 28.23 24.90 7.05
N LYS A 157 28.08 26.02 7.76
CA LYS A 157 27.65 26.02 9.18
C LYS A 157 26.29 25.34 9.38
N ARG A 158 25.34 25.55 8.47
CA ARG A 158 24.04 24.88 8.48
C ARG A 158 24.18 23.36 8.33
N HIS A 159 24.94 22.89 7.33
CA HIS A 159 25.12 21.45 7.13
C HIS A 159 25.94 20.78 8.25
N ASP A 160 26.90 21.49 8.84
CA ASP A 160 27.62 21.02 10.04
C ASP A 160 26.66 20.86 11.23
N GLN A 161 25.74 21.80 11.44
CA GLN A 161 24.66 21.69 12.45
C GLN A 161 23.73 20.49 12.16
N GLU A 162 23.22 20.37 10.93
CA GLU A 162 22.39 19.23 10.49
C GLU A 162 23.10 17.90 10.74
N ARG A 163 24.39 17.78 10.39
CA ARG A 163 25.22 16.59 10.66
C ARG A 163 25.35 16.28 12.15
N THR A 164 25.59 17.29 13.00
CA THR A 164 25.67 17.06 14.45
C THR A 164 24.33 16.58 15.02
N PHE A 165 23.21 17.14 14.55
CA PHE A 165 21.87 16.69 14.95
C PHE A 165 21.61 15.23 14.56
N TYR A 166 21.88 14.83 13.32
CA TYR A 166 21.65 13.44 12.92
C TYR A 166 22.57 12.45 13.64
N ARG A 167 23.82 12.84 13.95
CA ARG A 167 24.72 12.02 14.79
C ARG A 167 24.14 11.77 16.18
N THR A 168 23.63 12.79 16.87
CA THR A 168 23.03 12.62 18.20
C THR A 168 21.75 11.79 18.17
N GLN A 169 20.93 11.89 17.11
CA GLN A 169 19.77 11.00 16.92
C GLN A 169 20.20 9.54 16.72
N ILE A 170 21.24 9.27 15.92
CA ILE A 170 21.78 7.91 15.71
C ILE A 170 22.32 7.33 17.02
N GLU A 171 23.05 8.12 17.81
CA GLU A 171 23.57 7.70 19.12
C GLU A 171 22.44 7.41 20.12
N ARG A 172 21.41 8.26 20.15
CA ARG A 172 20.20 8.02 20.96
C ARG A 172 19.51 6.72 20.58
N VAL A 173 19.26 6.47 19.29
CA VAL A 173 18.59 5.24 18.83
C VAL A 173 19.43 4.00 19.14
N LYS A 174 20.76 4.08 19.03
CA LYS A 174 21.66 2.99 19.46
C LYS A 174 21.49 2.67 20.95
N LEU A 175 21.50 3.68 21.82
CA LEU A 175 21.28 3.51 23.26
C LEU A 175 19.89 2.92 23.56
N GLU A 176 18.84 3.37 22.87
CA GLU A 176 17.48 2.81 23.00
C GLU A 176 17.45 1.32 22.57
N CYS A 177 18.15 0.95 21.49
CA CYS A 177 18.29 -0.45 21.07
C CYS A 177 19.11 -1.29 22.06
N GLU A 178 20.22 -0.78 22.59
CA GLU A 178 21.05 -1.46 23.59
C GLU A 178 20.29 -1.69 24.91
N MET A 179 19.49 -0.72 25.35
CA MET A 179 18.55 -0.88 26.47
C MET A 179 17.47 -1.92 26.18
N GLY A 180 16.92 -1.96 24.95
CA GLY A 180 15.96 -2.98 24.54
C GLY A 180 16.55 -4.40 24.53
N LEU A 181 17.77 -4.55 24.02
CA LEU A 181 18.50 -5.82 24.00
C LEU A 181 18.86 -6.30 25.41
N THR A 182 19.36 -5.42 26.28
CA THR A 182 19.67 -5.76 27.67
C THR A 182 18.41 -6.08 28.48
N SER A 183 17.31 -5.35 28.28
CA SER A 183 16.01 -5.64 28.90
C SER A 183 15.44 -7.00 28.48
N THR A 184 15.47 -7.32 27.19
CA THR A 184 15.01 -8.63 26.69
C THR A 184 15.91 -9.79 27.13
N MET A 185 17.23 -9.59 27.18
CA MET A 185 18.16 -10.57 27.78
C MET A 185 17.89 -10.77 29.29
N ALA A 186 17.60 -9.70 30.04
CA ALA A 186 17.25 -9.81 31.45
C ALA A 186 15.95 -10.61 31.63
N GLN A 187 14.89 -10.31 30.87
CA GLN A 187 13.64 -11.07 30.89
C GLN A 187 13.86 -12.55 30.58
N LEU A 188 14.66 -12.87 29.56
CA LEU A 188 15.00 -14.26 29.21
C LEU A 188 15.81 -14.99 30.30
N ASN A 189 16.64 -14.27 31.05
CA ASN A 189 17.38 -14.83 32.18
C ASN A 189 16.52 -14.98 33.45
N PHE A 190 15.49 -14.14 33.66
CA PHE A 190 14.50 -14.31 34.74
C PHE A 190 13.47 -15.42 34.46
N LEU A 191 13.38 -15.91 33.22
CA LEU A 191 12.50 -17.01 32.79
C LEU A 191 13.24 -18.36 32.69
N ARG A 192 14.44 -18.46 33.26
CA ARG A 192 15.27 -19.67 33.37
C ARG A 192 15.41 -20.12 34.82
#